data_AF-A0A1H7QYX0-F1
#
_entry.id   AF-A0A1H7QYX0-F1
#
_cell.length_a   1.000
_cell.length_b   1.000
_cell.length_c   1.000
_cell.angle_alpha   90.00
_cell.angle_beta   90.00
_cell.angle_gamma   90.00
#
_symmetry.space_group_name_H-M   'P 1'
#
loop_
_entity.id
_entity.type
_entity.pdbx_description
1 polymer ?
#
loop_
_entity_poly.entity_id
_entity_poly.type
_entity_poly.pdbx_seq_one_letter_code
_entity_poly.pdbx_strand_id
1 'polypeptide(L)'
;MTSETADVDPDYAELARPGESRNDPAVMRASLERWLGTVLGLGANPEVTSIEVPSANGMSNETVLFDATWTEDGARSEYRLVARIAPPASAAPLFPSYDLNQQYEVMQAVAAHTSVPIPRVYWSESRPEALGGEFFVMERLDGDVPPDVMPYTFGSWLSEASAEDRSRLQRASVGVLAELHAMAHPQQACPNLVAEGTELTGAATLRAHVAAQRRYYEWATADGPRSPLIERGLDWVESNLPTEAGPAVLCWGDARIGNMMFRDFEPTAVLDWEMATIGPRELDLSWMIFLHRFFEDLAGMAGLPGMPDFLRREDVTATYMELTGHRAADLDFYTLYAALRHAVIMFRVQCRAVAFGQAELPANPDEMILHRATLEAMLDGTYWSSVATGSAR
;
A
#
# COMPACT_ATOMS: atom_id res chain seq x y z
N MET A 1 -37.57 3.93 -30.29
CA MET A 1 -37.61 2.75 -29.40
C MET A 1 -36.23 2.64 -28.79
N THR A 2 -36.23 2.62 -27.48
CA THR A 2 -35.18 2.87 -26.48
C THR A 2 -33.88 2.10 -26.70
N SER A 3 -32.76 2.82 -26.57
CA SER A 3 -31.42 2.29 -26.33
C SER A 3 -31.32 1.77 -24.89
N GLU A 4 -30.91 0.52 -24.73
CA GLU A 4 -30.42 -0.02 -23.46
C GLU A 4 -28.95 0.41 -23.29
N THR A 5 -28.74 1.36 -22.39
CA THR A 5 -27.45 1.60 -21.74
C THR A 5 -27.21 0.46 -20.77
N ALA A 6 -26.12 -0.28 -20.97
CA ALA A 6 -25.63 -1.27 -20.00
C ALA A 6 -25.25 -0.53 -18.71
N ASP A 7 -25.88 -0.94 -17.60
CA ASP A 7 -25.49 -0.56 -16.25
C ASP A 7 -24.03 -0.98 -16.02
N VAL A 8 -23.21 0.00 -15.68
CA VAL A 8 -21.85 -0.21 -15.17
C VAL A 8 -22.01 -0.40 -13.66
N ASP A 9 -21.85 -1.64 -13.20
CA ASP A 9 -21.95 -2.05 -11.79
C ASP A 9 -20.82 -1.38 -10.96
N PRO A 10 -21.08 -0.91 -9.71
CA PRO A 10 -20.28 0.13 -9.07
C PRO A 10 -19.13 -0.39 -8.20
N ASP A 11 -18.16 0.51 -8.02
CA ASP A 11 -17.17 0.63 -6.95
C ASP A 11 -16.69 -0.67 -6.24
N TYR A 12 -15.60 -1.25 -6.73
CA TYR A 12 -14.91 -2.38 -6.11
C TYR A 12 -14.43 -2.10 -4.66
N ALA A 13 -14.30 -0.84 -4.24
CA ALA A 13 -13.97 -0.49 -2.86
C ALA A 13 -15.17 -0.54 -1.91
N GLU A 14 -16.41 -0.51 -2.44
CA GLU A 14 -17.65 -0.50 -1.65
C GLU A 14 -18.07 -1.91 -1.21
N LEU A 15 -17.58 -2.94 -1.90
CA LEU A 15 -17.93 -4.35 -1.72
C LEU A 15 -17.24 -5.01 -0.52
N ALA A 16 -17.17 -4.40 0.67
CA ALA A 16 -16.63 -5.10 1.83
C ALA A 16 -17.01 -4.50 3.20
N ARG A 17 -18.28 -4.61 3.63
CA ARG A 17 -18.74 -4.02 4.91
C ARG A 17 -19.70 -4.92 5.70
N PRO A 18 -19.33 -5.37 6.92
CA PRO A 18 -20.29 -5.79 7.94
C PRO A 18 -20.49 -4.74 9.05
N GLY A 19 -21.74 -4.30 9.26
CA GLY A 19 -22.35 -4.13 10.59
C GLY A 19 -22.50 -2.73 11.20
N GLU A 20 -23.56 -2.01 10.78
CA GLU A 20 -24.37 -0.89 11.33
C GLU A 20 -24.11 -0.19 12.70
N SER A 21 -23.25 -0.67 13.61
CA SER A 21 -23.07 -0.05 14.94
C SER A 21 -21.88 0.93 15.03
N ARG A 22 -20.94 0.88 14.08
CA ARG A 22 -19.69 1.69 14.09
C ARG A 22 -19.84 3.08 13.44
N ASN A 23 -21.01 3.37 12.88
CA ASN A 23 -21.21 4.50 11.96
C ASN A 23 -22.00 5.67 12.56
N ASP A 24 -22.30 5.70 13.87
CA ASP A 24 -22.92 6.88 14.49
C ASP A 24 -21.84 7.94 14.79
N PRO A 25 -21.78 9.05 14.04
CA PRO A 25 -20.76 10.08 14.25
C PRO A 25 -20.87 10.75 15.62
N ALA A 26 -22.06 10.76 16.25
CA ALA A 26 -22.24 11.35 17.57
C ALA A 26 -21.58 10.50 18.67
N VAL A 27 -21.73 9.17 18.58
CA VAL A 27 -21.07 8.23 19.51
C VAL A 27 -19.56 8.30 19.32
N MET A 28 -19.07 8.29 18.08
CA MET A 28 -17.65 8.38 17.76
C MET A 28 -17.03 9.68 18.29
N ARG A 29 -17.74 10.81 18.14
CA ARG A 29 -17.32 12.11 18.68
C ARG A 29 -17.12 12.06 20.19
N ALA A 30 -18.13 11.61 20.93
CA ALA A 30 -18.05 11.55 22.39
C ALA A 30 -16.93 10.60 22.88
N SER A 31 -16.68 9.50 22.16
CA SER A 31 -15.58 8.59 22.47
C SER A 31 -14.21 9.21 22.19
N LEU A 32 -14.03 9.87 21.04
CA LEU A 32 -12.79 10.57 20.69
C LEU A 32 -12.49 11.73 21.65
N GLU A 33 -13.47 12.54 22.03
CA GLU A 33 -13.27 13.63 23.00
C GLU A 33 -12.82 13.11 24.36
N ARG A 34 -13.45 12.03 24.85
CA ARG A 34 -13.06 11.39 26.10
C ARG A 34 -11.64 10.87 26.01
N TRP A 35 -11.30 10.21 24.91
CA TRP A 35 -9.95 9.68 24.66
C TRP A 35 -8.91 10.79 24.55
N LEU A 36 -9.16 11.85 23.78
CA LEU A 36 -8.31 13.04 23.68
C LEU A 36 -8.04 13.66 25.07
N GLY A 37 -9.05 13.69 25.94
CA GLY A 37 -8.90 14.15 27.32
C GLY A 37 -7.90 13.32 28.14
N THR A 38 -7.71 12.04 27.79
CA THR A 38 -6.72 11.17 28.46
C THR A 38 -5.29 11.40 27.95
N VAL A 39 -5.11 11.73 26.68
CA VAL A 39 -3.78 11.88 26.06
C VAL A 39 -3.24 13.30 26.09
N LEU A 40 -4.10 14.32 26.09
CA LEU A 40 -3.70 15.75 26.14
C LEU A 40 -3.52 16.28 27.58
N GLY A 41 -4.06 15.58 28.57
CA GLY A 41 -3.95 15.96 29.98
C GLY A 41 -4.96 17.03 30.45
N LEU A 42 -4.86 17.39 31.74
CA LEU A 42 -5.79 18.30 32.40
C LEU A 42 -5.65 19.73 31.84
N GLY A 43 -6.79 20.36 31.53
CA GLY A 43 -6.85 21.75 31.05
C GLY A 43 -6.85 21.91 29.53
N ALA A 44 -6.58 20.84 28.77
CA ALA A 44 -6.65 20.87 27.31
C ALA A 44 -8.08 21.12 26.79
N ASN A 45 -9.10 20.60 27.49
CA ASN A 45 -10.52 20.71 27.15
C ASN A 45 -10.80 20.44 25.66
N PRO A 46 -10.45 19.24 25.16
CA PRO A 46 -10.60 18.90 23.75
C PRO A 46 -12.07 18.84 23.35
N GLU A 47 -12.35 19.32 22.15
CA GLU A 47 -13.64 19.25 21.48
C GLU A 47 -13.42 18.75 20.06
N VAL A 48 -14.11 17.69 19.67
CA VAL A 48 -14.09 17.20 18.29
C VAL A 48 -15.17 17.96 17.55
N THR A 49 -14.80 18.71 16.51
CA THR A 49 -15.68 19.64 15.79
C THR A 49 -16.29 19.00 14.55
N SER A 50 -15.57 18.11 13.86
CA SER A 50 -16.05 17.38 12.68
C SER A 50 -15.64 15.91 12.75
N ILE A 51 -16.45 15.03 12.15
CA ILE A 51 -16.11 13.62 11.89
C ILE A 51 -16.63 13.27 10.52
N GLU A 52 -15.79 12.61 9.74
CA GLU A 52 -16.10 12.07 8.44
C GLU A 52 -15.51 10.66 8.35
N VAL A 53 -16.34 9.71 7.94
CA VAL A 53 -15.92 8.35 7.63
C VAL A 53 -16.07 8.19 6.12
N PRO A 54 -14.96 8.20 5.35
CA PRO A 54 -15.04 8.14 3.89
C PRO A 54 -15.80 6.91 3.39
N SER A 55 -16.56 7.07 2.31
CA SER A 55 -17.22 5.95 1.62
C SER A 55 -16.19 5.03 0.94
N ALA A 56 -15.08 5.59 0.45
CA ALA A 56 -13.94 4.86 -0.07
C ALA A 56 -12.83 4.81 0.99
N ASN A 57 -12.78 3.74 1.78
CA ASN A 57 -11.63 3.44 2.65
C ASN A 57 -10.69 2.48 1.91
N GLY A 58 -9.38 2.58 2.16
CA GLY A 58 -8.41 1.59 1.70
C GLY A 58 -8.80 0.19 2.15
N MET A 59 -8.44 -0.83 1.37
CA MET A 59 -8.99 -2.18 1.52
C MET A 59 -8.59 -2.87 2.85
N SER A 60 -7.54 -2.39 3.52
CA SER A 60 -6.91 -3.00 4.68
C SER A 60 -7.30 -2.39 6.03
N ASN A 61 -7.53 -1.08 6.13
CA ASN A 61 -7.75 -0.37 7.39
C ASN A 61 -8.97 0.56 7.32
N GLU A 62 -9.67 0.74 8.44
CA GLU A 62 -10.71 1.78 8.55
C GLU A 62 -10.05 3.14 8.76
N THR A 63 -10.51 4.15 8.02
CA THR A 63 -10.05 5.53 8.15
C THR A 63 -11.17 6.42 8.67
N VAL A 64 -10.87 7.23 9.67
CA VAL A 64 -11.76 8.27 10.20
C VAL A 64 -11.04 9.61 10.14
N LEU A 65 -11.62 10.57 9.44
CA LEU A 65 -11.16 11.96 9.41
C LEU A 65 -11.91 12.74 10.49
N PHE A 66 -11.21 13.52 11.30
CA PHE A 66 -11.85 14.35 12.31
C PHE A 66 -11.08 15.62 12.57
N ASP A 67 -11.79 16.71 12.83
CA ASP A 67 -11.19 17.95 13.29
C ASP A 67 -11.41 18.08 14.80
N ALA A 68 -10.41 18.56 15.50
CA ALA A 68 -10.49 18.76 16.94
C ALA A 68 -9.84 20.08 17.35
N THR A 69 -10.34 20.66 18.43
CA THR A 69 -9.74 21.86 19.04
C THR A 69 -9.39 21.57 20.49
N TRP A 70 -8.23 22.03 20.94
CA TRP A 70 -7.84 21.96 22.35
C TRP A 70 -6.89 23.10 22.70
N THR A 71 -6.68 23.29 24.01
CA THR A 71 -5.79 24.30 24.56
C THR A 71 -4.40 23.71 24.79
N GLU A 72 -3.39 24.28 24.15
CA GLU A 72 -1.97 23.99 24.35
C GLU A 72 -1.25 25.31 24.65
N ASP A 73 -0.44 25.36 25.72
CA ASP A 73 0.27 26.57 26.16
C ASP A 73 -0.61 27.83 26.31
N GLY A 74 -1.88 27.64 26.72
CA GLY A 74 -2.84 28.72 26.94
C GLY A 74 -3.51 29.25 25.67
N ALA A 75 -3.22 28.68 24.51
CA ALA A 75 -3.88 29.00 23.24
C ALA A 75 -4.77 27.84 22.78
N ARG A 76 -6.00 28.13 22.33
CA ARG A 76 -6.87 27.13 21.70
C ARG A 76 -6.52 27.04 20.21
N SER A 77 -6.11 25.87 19.77
CA SER A 77 -5.71 25.58 18.39
C SER A 77 -6.63 24.54 17.77
N GLU A 78 -6.71 24.54 16.44
CA GLU A 78 -7.46 23.56 15.65
C GLU A 78 -6.48 22.59 14.97
N TYR A 79 -6.86 21.32 14.94
CA TYR A 79 -6.07 20.23 14.42
C TYR A 79 -6.94 19.37 13.51
N ARG A 80 -6.48 19.18 12.27
CA ARG A 80 -7.11 18.29 11.30
C ARG A 80 -6.42 16.94 11.37
N LEU A 81 -7.16 15.88 11.70
CA LEU A 81 -6.61 14.60 12.09
C LEU A 81 -7.20 13.44 11.28
N VAL A 82 -6.43 12.36 11.19
CA VAL A 82 -6.82 11.08 10.61
C VAL A 82 -6.53 10.00 11.63
N ALA A 83 -7.53 9.20 11.98
CA ALA A 83 -7.33 7.93 12.68
C ALA A 83 -7.33 6.77 11.68
N ARG A 84 -6.26 5.97 11.69
CA ARG A 84 -6.24 4.64 11.04
C ARG A 84 -6.51 3.58 12.07
N ILE A 85 -7.52 2.75 11.84
CA ILE A 85 -8.07 1.81 12.81
C ILE A 85 -7.98 0.40 12.24
N ALA A 86 -7.53 -0.55 13.06
CA ALA A 86 -7.49 -1.95 12.67
C ALA A 86 -8.92 -2.45 12.36
N PRO A 87 -9.10 -3.22 11.27
CA PRO A 87 -10.40 -3.80 10.96
C PRO A 87 -10.78 -4.84 12.02
N PRO A 88 -12.08 -5.01 12.30
CA PRO A 88 -12.52 -6.04 13.22
C PRO A 88 -12.38 -7.43 12.57
N ALA A 89 -12.23 -8.48 13.38
CA ALA A 89 -12.12 -9.85 12.86
C ALA A 89 -13.33 -10.26 11.98
N SER A 90 -14.52 -9.70 12.26
CA SER A 90 -15.74 -9.90 11.48
C SER A 90 -15.68 -9.32 10.07
N ALA A 91 -14.74 -8.41 9.78
CA ALA A 91 -14.59 -7.82 8.45
C ALA A 91 -13.85 -8.73 7.46
N ALA A 92 -13.50 -9.97 7.85
CA ALA A 92 -12.69 -10.90 7.07
C ALA A 92 -11.37 -10.23 6.63
N PRO A 93 -10.42 -10.04 7.57
CA PRO A 93 -9.23 -9.24 7.34
C PRO A 93 -8.41 -9.67 6.13
N LEU A 94 -7.65 -8.73 5.56
CA LEU A 94 -6.73 -8.98 4.46
C LEU A 94 -5.40 -9.57 4.94
N PHE A 95 -4.98 -9.25 6.16
CA PHE A 95 -3.72 -9.71 6.76
C PHE A 95 -3.99 -10.60 7.98
N PRO A 96 -3.06 -11.53 8.31
CA PRO A 96 -3.22 -12.43 9.47
C PRO A 96 -3.25 -11.68 10.80
N SER A 97 -2.57 -10.55 10.87
CA SER A 97 -2.55 -9.64 12.00
C SER A 97 -2.38 -8.21 11.50
N TYR A 98 -2.94 -7.27 12.23
CA TYR A 98 -2.66 -5.84 12.09
C TYR A 98 -1.80 -5.43 13.29
N ASP A 99 -0.76 -4.66 13.02
CA ASP A 99 0.08 -4.03 14.04
C ASP A 99 0.18 -2.55 13.70
N LEU A 100 -0.86 -1.80 14.10
CA LEU A 100 -0.93 -0.37 13.83
C LEU A 100 0.10 0.42 14.64
N ASN A 101 0.55 -0.12 15.77
CA ASN A 101 1.64 0.47 16.52
C ASN A 101 2.97 0.37 15.76
N GLN A 102 3.24 -0.75 15.08
CA GLN A 102 4.42 -0.87 14.21
C GLN A 102 4.41 0.16 13.10
N GLN A 103 3.26 0.42 12.45
CA GLN A 103 3.16 1.48 11.44
C GLN A 103 3.48 2.86 12.04
N TYR A 104 2.92 3.17 13.21
CA TYR A 104 3.20 4.40 13.95
C TYR A 104 4.68 4.55 14.29
N GLU A 105 5.34 3.50 14.76
CA GLU A 105 6.78 3.49 15.08
C GLU A 105 7.65 3.69 13.84
N VAL A 106 7.31 3.05 12.71
CA VAL A 106 8.02 3.22 11.44
C VAL A 106 7.90 4.67 10.96
N MET A 107 6.69 5.25 11.00
CA MET A 107 6.50 6.65 10.64
C MET A 107 7.34 7.58 11.53
N GLN A 108 7.33 7.39 12.86
CA GLN A 108 8.20 8.17 13.74
C GLN A 108 9.68 8.04 13.39
N ALA A 109 10.15 6.82 13.11
CA ALA A 109 11.54 6.57 12.73
C ALA A 109 11.90 7.27 11.42
N VAL A 110 11.03 7.21 10.40
CA VAL A 110 11.24 7.90 9.12
C VAL A 110 11.32 9.41 9.31
N ALA A 111 10.42 10.02 10.10
CA ALA A 111 10.48 11.46 10.39
C ALA A 111 11.73 11.86 11.19
N ALA A 112 12.23 10.98 12.06
CA ALA A 112 13.41 11.28 12.88
C ALA A 112 14.74 11.14 12.11
N HIS A 113 14.78 10.30 11.08
CA HIS A 113 16.03 9.90 10.42
C HIS A 113 16.13 10.28 8.94
N THR A 114 15.05 10.80 8.35
CA THR A 114 14.99 11.20 6.94
C THR A 114 14.27 12.53 6.78
N SER A 115 14.32 13.09 5.57
CA SER A 115 13.55 14.26 5.13
C SER A 115 12.34 13.86 4.29
N VAL A 116 12.05 12.55 4.18
CA VAL A 116 10.90 12.06 3.42
C VAL A 116 9.63 12.67 4.03
N PRO A 117 8.77 13.30 3.22
CA PRO A 117 7.59 13.95 3.73
C PRO A 117 6.60 12.88 4.18
N ILE A 118 6.34 12.83 5.48
CA ILE A 118 5.31 11.96 6.08
C ILE A 118 4.36 12.80 6.93
N PRO A 119 3.09 12.38 7.09
CA PRO A 119 2.20 13.02 8.04
C PRO A 119 2.79 12.97 9.45
N ARG A 120 2.67 14.07 10.20
CA ARG A 120 3.03 14.04 11.62
C ARG A 120 2.13 13.04 12.34
N VAL A 121 2.73 12.03 12.95
CA VAL A 121 2.01 11.10 13.83
C VAL A 121 1.95 11.67 15.25
N TYR A 122 0.79 11.55 15.90
CA TYR A 122 0.55 12.11 17.23
C TYR A 122 0.51 11.05 18.31
N TRP A 123 -0.29 9.99 18.09
CA TRP A 123 -0.57 9.00 19.12
C TRP A 123 -0.79 7.61 18.51
N SER A 124 -0.47 6.58 19.29
CA SER A 124 -0.84 5.18 19.07
C SER A 124 -1.63 4.68 20.29
N GLU A 125 -2.76 4.02 20.07
CA GLU A 125 -3.64 3.48 21.10
C GLU A 125 -3.94 2.02 20.76
N SER A 126 -3.45 1.11 21.59
CA SER A 126 -3.61 -0.33 21.39
C SER A 126 -4.96 -0.87 21.86
N ARG A 127 -5.70 -0.09 22.68
CA ARG A 127 -6.94 -0.56 23.29
C ARG A 127 -8.17 -0.13 22.46
N PRO A 128 -9.17 -1.01 22.31
CA PRO A 128 -10.27 -0.79 21.37
C PRO A 128 -11.38 0.13 21.90
N GLU A 129 -11.31 0.65 23.13
CA GLU A 129 -12.47 1.29 23.77
C GLU A 129 -12.89 2.61 23.09
N ALA A 130 -11.97 3.33 22.44
CA ALA A 130 -12.28 4.60 21.80
C ALA A 130 -12.94 4.41 20.43
N LEU A 131 -12.42 3.50 19.59
CA LEU A 131 -12.79 3.36 18.18
C LEU A 131 -13.13 1.92 17.74
N GLY A 132 -13.17 0.96 18.68
CA GLY A 132 -13.52 -0.44 18.42
C GLY A 132 -12.36 -1.32 17.94
N GLY A 133 -11.15 -0.78 17.84
CA GLY A 133 -9.92 -1.48 17.44
C GLY A 133 -8.71 -0.67 17.87
N GLU A 134 -7.51 -1.26 17.78
CA GLU A 134 -6.28 -0.46 17.89
C GLU A 134 -6.24 0.59 16.77
N PHE A 135 -5.63 1.73 17.05
CA PHE A 135 -5.53 2.82 16.09
C PHE A 135 -4.32 3.70 16.35
N PHE A 136 -3.88 4.40 15.32
CA PHE A 136 -3.00 5.55 15.48
C PHE A 136 -3.62 6.79 14.85
N VAL A 137 -3.20 7.96 15.32
CA VAL A 137 -3.67 9.26 14.85
C VAL A 137 -2.52 10.04 14.24
N MET A 138 -2.77 10.61 13.07
CA MET A 138 -1.83 11.45 12.33
C MET A 138 -2.49 12.73 11.83
N GLU A 139 -1.67 13.67 11.38
CA GLU A 139 -2.09 14.89 10.72
C GLU A 139 -2.84 14.58 9.41
N ARG A 140 -3.94 15.31 9.17
CA ARG A 140 -4.63 15.31 7.89
C ARG A 140 -4.00 16.36 6.98
N LEU A 141 -3.33 15.88 5.93
CA LEU A 141 -2.71 16.72 4.90
C LEU A 141 -3.62 16.84 3.66
N ASP A 142 -3.53 17.97 2.97
CA ASP A 142 -4.20 18.18 1.69
C ASP A 142 -3.22 17.95 0.53
N GLY A 143 -3.61 17.16 -0.46
CA GLY A 143 -2.84 16.91 -1.68
C GLY A 143 -3.58 16.01 -2.66
N ASP A 144 -3.07 15.94 -3.88
CA ASP A 144 -3.59 15.09 -4.94
C ASP A 144 -2.94 13.71 -4.88
N VAL A 145 -3.74 12.65 -4.94
CA VAL A 145 -3.27 11.27 -5.01
C VAL A 145 -3.61 10.72 -6.41
N PRO A 146 -2.69 10.07 -7.13
CA PRO A 146 -3.02 9.33 -8.34
C PRO A 146 -4.07 8.25 -8.01
N PRO A 147 -5.27 8.28 -8.62
CA PRO A 147 -6.36 7.39 -8.21
C PRO A 147 -6.08 5.92 -8.55
N ASP A 148 -6.52 5.02 -7.69
CA ASP A 148 -6.57 3.57 -7.97
C ASP A 148 -7.91 3.17 -8.63
N VAL A 149 -8.99 3.93 -8.39
CA VAL A 149 -10.34 3.65 -8.91
C VAL A 149 -10.96 4.93 -9.50
N MET A 150 -11.19 5.00 -10.82
CA MET A 150 -10.52 4.18 -11.83
C MET A 150 -9.01 4.43 -11.81
N PRO A 151 -8.16 3.47 -12.24
CA PRO A 151 -6.71 3.64 -12.21
C PRO A 151 -6.28 4.92 -12.93
N TYR A 152 -5.25 5.60 -12.42
CA TYR A 152 -4.81 6.90 -12.95
C TYR A 152 -4.42 6.87 -14.45
N THR A 153 -4.15 5.68 -15.00
CA THR A 153 -3.90 5.40 -16.42
C THR A 153 -5.16 5.49 -17.31
N PHE A 154 -6.35 5.60 -16.72
CA PHE A 154 -7.66 5.65 -17.41
C PHE A 154 -8.14 7.09 -17.69
N GLY A 155 -7.39 8.10 -17.23
CA GLY A 155 -7.80 9.50 -17.26
C GLY A 155 -7.80 10.09 -15.86
N SER A 156 -6.83 10.94 -15.57
CA SER A 156 -6.63 11.62 -14.30
C SER A 156 -5.82 12.90 -14.49
N TRP A 157 -5.70 13.70 -13.43
CA TRP A 157 -4.80 14.86 -13.39
C TRP A 157 -3.35 14.51 -13.78
N LEU A 158 -2.92 13.27 -13.50
CA LEU A 158 -1.57 12.79 -13.79
C LEU A 158 -1.42 12.36 -15.26
N SER A 159 -2.40 11.65 -15.83
CA SER A 159 -2.34 11.26 -17.25
C SER A 159 -2.45 12.48 -18.17
N GLU A 160 -3.19 13.51 -17.74
CA GLU A 160 -3.39 14.77 -18.48
C GLU A 160 -2.23 15.76 -18.30
N ALA A 161 -1.32 15.51 -17.37
CA ALA A 161 -0.16 16.37 -17.11
C ALA A 161 0.80 16.47 -18.31
N SER A 162 1.68 17.48 -18.28
CA SER A 162 2.76 17.56 -19.27
C SER A 162 3.76 16.42 -19.09
N ALA A 163 4.53 16.10 -20.13
CA ALA A 163 5.60 15.11 -20.02
C ALA A 163 6.69 15.55 -19.01
N GLU A 164 6.92 16.85 -18.88
CA GLU A 164 7.85 17.43 -17.91
C GLU A 164 7.36 17.23 -16.48
N ASP A 165 6.08 17.49 -16.20
CA ASP A 165 5.49 17.30 -14.88
C ASP A 165 5.43 15.83 -14.47
N ARG A 166 5.10 14.92 -15.40
CA ARG A 166 5.22 13.47 -15.16
C ARG A 166 6.66 13.07 -14.85
N SER A 167 7.63 13.61 -15.58
CA SER A 167 9.05 13.33 -15.31
C SER A 167 9.49 13.84 -13.94
N ARG A 168 9.02 15.03 -13.54
CA ARG A 168 9.25 15.60 -12.20
C ARG A 168 8.68 14.70 -11.11
N LEU A 169 7.41 14.32 -11.24
CA LEU A 169 6.76 13.41 -10.29
C LEU A 169 7.48 12.07 -10.18
N GLN A 170 7.81 11.44 -11.31
CA GLN A 170 8.56 10.18 -11.32
C GLN A 170 9.89 10.31 -10.59
N ARG A 171 10.66 11.36 -10.90
CA ARG A 171 11.96 11.58 -10.26
C ARG A 171 11.82 11.79 -8.75
N ALA A 172 10.83 12.58 -8.33
CA ALA A 172 10.58 12.85 -6.92
C ALA A 172 10.10 11.59 -6.17
N SER A 173 9.25 10.76 -6.78
CA SER A 173 8.83 9.47 -6.22
C SER A 173 9.99 8.48 -6.08
N VAL A 174 10.88 8.40 -7.07
CA VAL A 174 12.11 7.58 -6.95
C VAL A 174 13.07 8.18 -5.91
N GLY A 175 13.07 9.51 -5.77
CA GLY A 175 13.81 10.24 -4.73
C GLY A 175 13.40 9.84 -3.31
N VAL A 176 12.10 9.68 -3.06
CA VAL A 176 11.59 9.15 -1.78
C VAL A 176 12.18 7.76 -1.48
N LEU A 177 12.14 6.83 -2.43
CA LEU A 177 12.75 5.51 -2.24
C LEU A 177 14.25 5.59 -2.00
N ALA A 178 14.96 6.43 -2.75
CA ALA A 178 16.39 6.65 -2.59
C ALA A 178 16.75 7.14 -1.17
N GLU A 179 15.95 8.06 -0.62
CA GLU A 179 16.17 8.59 0.72
C GLU A 179 15.84 7.56 1.82
N LEU A 180 14.73 6.83 1.71
CA LEU A 180 14.39 5.75 2.64
C LEU A 180 15.47 4.66 2.66
N HIS A 181 15.94 4.26 1.48
CA HIS A 181 17.00 3.25 1.35
C HIS A 181 18.38 3.74 1.83
N ALA A 182 18.56 5.05 1.99
CA ALA A 182 19.78 5.65 2.55
C ALA A 182 19.72 5.82 4.08
N MET A 183 18.58 5.54 4.72
CA MET A 183 18.43 5.63 6.18
C MET A 183 19.51 4.79 6.88
N ALA A 184 20.26 5.42 7.78
CA ALA A 184 21.32 4.75 8.52
C ALA A 184 20.73 3.87 9.63
N HIS A 185 21.25 2.64 9.76
CA HIS A 185 20.87 1.69 10.82
C HIS A 185 19.35 1.44 10.95
N PRO A 186 18.61 1.17 9.86
CA PRO A 186 17.15 1.10 9.90
C PRO A 186 16.63 -0.01 10.82
N GLN A 187 17.43 -1.06 11.07
CA GLN A 187 17.07 -2.15 11.97
C GLN A 187 17.13 -1.76 13.46
N GLN A 188 17.89 -0.73 13.81
CA GLN A 188 17.93 -0.20 15.17
C GLN A 188 16.76 0.74 15.43
N ALA A 189 16.38 1.53 14.41
CA ALA A 189 15.25 2.44 14.48
C ALA A 189 13.90 1.71 14.37
N CYS A 190 13.84 0.63 13.58
CA CYS A 190 12.65 -0.17 13.33
C CYS A 190 12.90 -1.66 13.66
N PRO A 191 13.19 -2.03 14.92
CA PRO A 191 13.59 -3.40 15.27
C PRO A 191 12.50 -4.46 15.00
N ASN A 192 11.23 -4.05 15.06
CA ASN A 192 10.08 -4.93 14.86
C ASN A 192 9.89 -5.38 13.39
N LEU A 193 10.60 -4.75 12.45
CA LEU A 193 10.54 -5.09 11.02
C LEU A 193 11.46 -6.25 10.61
N VAL A 194 12.30 -6.74 11.54
CA VAL A 194 13.22 -7.86 11.31
C VAL A 194 12.75 -9.08 12.09
N ALA A 195 12.55 -10.20 11.40
CA ALA A 195 12.24 -11.45 12.08
C ALA A 195 13.43 -11.89 12.95
N GLU A 196 13.14 -12.32 14.18
CA GLU A 196 14.15 -12.74 15.16
C GLU A 196 15.13 -13.77 14.58
N GLY A 197 16.42 -13.55 14.80
CA GLY A 197 17.49 -14.43 14.30
C GLY A 197 17.82 -14.29 12.80
N THR A 198 17.19 -13.36 12.09
CA THR A 198 17.53 -13.08 10.67
C THR A 198 18.82 -12.29 10.58
N GLU A 199 19.77 -12.78 9.78
CA GLU A 199 20.96 -12.01 9.43
C GLU A 199 20.57 -10.75 8.64
N LEU A 200 21.20 -9.61 8.95
CA LEU A 200 20.86 -8.32 8.34
C LEU A 200 21.49 -8.11 6.95
N THR A 201 21.48 -9.15 6.13
CA THR A 201 21.88 -9.09 4.71
C THR A 201 20.64 -9.06 3.82
N GLY A 202 20.76 -8.49 2.62
CA GLY A 202 19.64 -8.48 1.65
C GLY A 202 19.18 -9.89 1.30
N ALA A 203 20.10 -10.86 1.21
CA ALA A 203 19.75 -12.24 0.85
C ALA A 203 19.00 -12.98 1.97
N ALA A 204 19.43 -12.82 3.22
CA ALA A 204 18.76 -13.46 4.36
C ALA A 204 17.39 -12.83 4.64
N THR A 205 17.30 -11.50 4.59
CA THR A 205 16.03 -10.78 4.74
C THR A 205 15.05 -11.09 3.61
N LEU A 206 15.51 -11.18 2.36
CA LEU A 206 14.69 -11.62 1.23
C LEU A 206 14.14 -13.04 1.43
N ARG A 207 14.99 -13.98 1.86
CA ARG A 207 14.54 -15.36 2.14
C ARG A 207 13.47 -15.38 3.24
N ALA A 208 13.67 -14.61 4.32
CA ALA A 208 12.69 -14.48 5.39
C ALA A 208 11.37 -13.88 4.89
N HIS A 209 11.45 -12.85 4.04
CA HIS A 209 10.31 -12.19 3.44
C HIS A 209 9.53 -13.12 2.49
N VAL A 210 10.22 -13.90 1.64
CA VAL A 210 9.59 -14.94 0.78
C VAL A 210 8.89 -16.01 1.63
N ALA A 211 9.55 -16.52 2.67
CA ALA A 211 8.93 -17.47 3.58
C ALA A 211 7.70 -16.89 4.31
N ALA A 212 7.73 -15.60 4.65
CA ALA A 212 6.57 -14.91 5.23
C ALA A 212 5.42 -14.79 4.22
N GLN A 213 5.70 -14.52 2.95
CA GLN A 213 4.67 -14.49 1.91
C GLN A 213 4.03 -15.87 1.68
N ARG A 214 4.80 -16.97 1.76
CA ARG A 214 4.20 -18.32 1.72
C ARG A 214 3.24 -18.55 2.89
N ARG A 215 3.66 -18.22 4.12
CA ARG A 215 2.79 -18.32 5.31
C ARG A 215 1.55 -17.45 5.18
N TYR A 216 1.67 -16.26 4.60
CA TYR A 216 0.53 -15.39 4.32
C TYR A 216 -0.46 -16.06 3.36
N TYR A 217 0.02 -16.63 2.25
CA TYR A 217 -0.84 -17.37 1.31
C TYR A 217 -1.50 -18.59 1.96
N GLU A 218 -0.76 -19.37 2.75
CA GLU A 218 -1.31 -20.53 3.48
C GLU A 218 -2.43 -20.12 4.44
N TRP A 219 -2.25 -19.01 5.17
CA TRP A 219 -3.30 -18.43 6.00
C TRP A 219 -4.49 -17.93 5.19
N ALA A 220 -4.23 -17.19 4.11
CA ALA A 220 -5.27 -16.57 3.27
C ALA A 220 -6.20 -17.59 2.62
N THR A 221 -5.69 -18.81 2.42
CA THR A 221 -6.37 -19.93 1.75
C THR A 221 -6.74 -21.08 2.69
N ALA A 222 -6.55 -20.92 4.00
CA ALA A 222 -6.76 -22.00 4.99
C ALA A 222 -8.18 -22.61 4.91
N ASP A 223 -9.19 -21.77 4.71
CA ASP A 223 -10.61 -22.15 4.66
C ASP A 223 -11.23 -21.90 3.26
N GLY A 224 -10.41 -21.76 2.22
CA GLY A 224 -10.84 -21.25 0.92
C GLY A 224 -10.27 -22.00 -0.29
N PRO A 225 -10.58 -21.54 -1.52
CA PRO A 225 -9.96 -22.06 -2.72
C PRO A 225 -8.45 -21.80 -2.69
N ARG A 226 -7.71 -22.63 -3.42
CA ARG A 226 -6.26 -22.51 -3.62
C ARG A 226 -5.99 -22.26 -5.09
N SER A 227 -4.97 -21.46 -5.38
CA SER A 227 -4.55 -21.11 -6.75
C SER A 227 -3.32 -21.91 -7.14
N PRO A 228 -3.43 -22.86 -8.10
CA PRO A 228 -2.27 -23.55 -8.64
C PRO A 228 -1.22 -22.59 -9.23
N LEU A 229 -1.65 -21.46 -9.80
CA LEU A 229 -0.72 -20.46 -10.34
C LEU A 229 0.10 -19.78 -9.23
N ILE A 230 -0.53 -19.37 -8.13
CA ILE A 230 0.18 -18.77 -6.99
C ILE A 230 1.15 -19.78 -6.36
N GLU A 231 0.74 -21.04 -6.19
CA GLU A 231 1.59 -22.10 -5.63
C GLU A 231 2.82 -22.33 -6.49
N ARG A 232 2.63 -22.46 -7.81
CA ARG A 232 3.73 -22.53 -8.78
C ARG A 232 4.66 -21.31 -8.67
N GLY A 233 4.09 -20.12 -8.49
CA GLY A 233 4.86 -18.89 -8.32
C GLY A 233 5.70 -18.89 -7.04
N LEU A 234 5.13 -19.30 -5.91
CA LEU A 234 5.83 -19.38 -4.62
C LEU A 234 6.98 -20.41 -4.69
N ASP A 235 6.74 -21.57 -5.28
CA ASP A 235 7.77 -22.60 -5.47
C ASP A 235 8.92 -22.11 -6.37
N TRP A 236 8.58 -21.35 -7.42
CA TRP A 236 9.58 -20.75 -8.31
C TRP A 236 10.41 -19.70 -7.57
N VAL A 237 9.79 -18.77 -6.84
CA VAL A 237 10.49 -17.70 -6.12
C VAL A 237 11.43 -18.27 -5.06
N GLU A 238 11.00 -19.30 -4.31
CA GLU A 238 11.85 -19.96 -3.32
C GLU A 238 13.06 -20.67 -3.95
N SER A 239 12.89 -21.22 -5.14
CA SER A 239 13.95 -21.94 -5.86
C SER A 239 14.93 -21.03 -6.60
N ASN A 240 14.57 -19.75 -6.80
CA ASN A 240 15.32 -18.80 -7.64
C ASN A 240 15.75 -17.53 -6.89
N LEU A 241 15.85 -17.57 -5.56
CA LEU A 241 16.30 -16.45 -4.74
C LEU A 241 17.64 -15.87 -5.22
N PRO A 242 17.75 -14.55 -5.47
CA PRO A 242 19.02 -13.87 -5.71
C PRO A 242 20.02 -14.10 -4.58
N THR A 243 21.26 -14.44 -4.93
CA THR A 243 22.32 -14.71 -3.95
C THR A 243 23.07 -13.45 -3.51
N GLU A 244 23.07 -12.40 -4.34
CA GLU A 244 23.86 -11.16 -4.15
C GLU A 244 22.97 -9.93 -3.94
N ALA A 245 22.05 -9.98 -2.97
CA ALA A 245 21.03 -8.95 -2.77
C ALA A 245 21.49 -7.70 -1.97
N GLY A 246 22.80 -7.44 -1.87
CA GLY A 246 23.36 -6.27 -1.19
C GLY A 246 23.00 -6.17 0.32
N PRO A 247 23.16 -4.98 0.93
CA PRO A 247 22.72 -4.73 2.30
C PRO A 247 21.18 -4.59 2.39
N ALA A 248 20.60 -5.00 3.52
CA ALA A 248 19.20 -4.77 3.79
C ALA A 248 18.94 -3.33 4.25
N VAL A 249 17.87 -2.72 3.75
CA VAL A 249 17.47 -1.32 3.97
C VAL A 249 16.02 -1.25 4.44
N LEU A 250 15.56 -0.08 4.89
CA LEU A 250 14.14 0.15 5.14
C LEU A 250 13.38 0.17 3.81
N CYS A 251 12.60 -0.87 3.56
CA CYS A 251 11.66 -0.92 2.44
C CYS A 251 10.29 -0.43 2.94
N TRP A 252 9.70 0.50 2.21
CA TRP A 252 8.36 1.04 2.45
C TRP A 252 7.28 -0.05 2.31
N GLY A 253 7.44 -1.00 1.38
CA GLY A 253 6.51 -2.11 1.23
C GLY A 253 5.47 -1.88 0.14
N ASP A 254 4.41 -1.11 0.40
CA ASP A 254 3.43 -0.71 -0.63
C ASP A 254 3.92 0.53 -1.41
N ALA A 255 5.13 0.40 -1.95
CA ALA A 255 5.91 1.47 -2.54
C ALA A 255 5.42 1.94 -3.91
N ARG A 256 4.30 2.67 -3.94
CA ARG A 256 3.67 3.13 -5.20
C ARG A 256 3.14 4.55 -5.10
N ILE A 257 3.06 5.24 -6.24
CA ILE A 257 2.62 6.63 -6.30
C ILE A 257 1.16 6.83 -5.85
N GLY A 258 0.31 5.80 -5.89
CA GLY A 258 -1.05 5.84 -5.34
C GLY A 258 -1.10 5.93 -3.81
N ASN A 259 0.03 5.74 -3.12
CA ASN A 259 0.18 5.98 -1.68
C ASN A 259 1.05 7.22 -1.38
N MET A 260 1.21 8.09 -2.36
CA MET A 260 1.88 9.38 -2.19
C MET A 260 0.86 10.50 -2.46
N MET A 261 0.84 11.50 -1.58
CA MET A 261 0.15 12.76 -1.87
C MET A 261 1.11 13.71 -2.57
N PHE A 262 0.60 14.47 -3.52
CA PHE A 262 1.36 15.44 -4.30
C PHE A 262 0.76 16.83 -4.22
N ARG A 263 1.62 17.83 -4.37
CA ARG A 263 1.24 19.19 -4.71
C ARG A 263 2.24 19.71 -5.72
N ASP A 264 1.75 20.19 -6.85
CA ASP A 264 2.62 20.62 -7.96
C ASP A 264 3.65 19.55 -8.34
N PHE A 265 3.19 18.29 -8.44
CA PHE A 265 4.00 17.12 -8.82
C PHE A 265 5.17 16.80 -7.86
N GLU A 266 5.23 17.42 -6.68
CA GLU A 266 6.18 17.11 -5.61
C GLU A 266 5.48 16.37 -4.46
N PRO A 267 6.08 15.31 -3.88
CA PRO A 267 5.52 14.58 -2.75
C PRO A 267 5.34 15.47 -1.53
N THR A 268 4.15 15.45 -0.92
CA THR A 268 3.85 16.12 0.34
C THR A 268 3.57 15.15 1.48
N ALA A 269 3.29 13.88 1.17
CA ALA A 269 3.11 12.82 2.16
C ALA A 269 3.35 11.44 1.54
N VAL A 270 4.05 10.57 2.26
CA VAL A 270 4.16 9.13 1.99
C VAL A 270 3.31 8.39 3.01
N LEU A 271 2.35 7.61 2.51
CA LEU A 271 1.31 6.96 3.28
C LEU A 271 1.50 5.44 3.28
N ASP A 272 0.62 4.75 4.00
CA ASP A 272 0.49 3.29 3.97
C ASP A 272 1.78 2.49 4.23
N TRP A 273 2.14 2.41 5.51
CA TRP A 273 3.36 1.76 5.99
C TRP A 273 3.11 0.32 6.48
N GLU A 274 1.94 -0.25 6.18
CA GLU A 274 1.53 -1.56 6.72
C GLU A 274 2.36 -2.74 6.21
N MET A 275 2.99 -2.57 5.04
CA MET A 275 3.85 -3.57 4.43
C MET A 275 5.35 -3.27 4.61
N ALA A 276 5.69 -2.28 5.45
CA ALA A 276 7.07 -1.89 5.68
C ALA A 276 7.90 -3.07 6.19
N THR A 277 9.15 -3.16 5.76
CA THR A 277 10.03 -4.26 6.13
C THR A 277 11.50 -3.87 6.02
N ILE A 278 12.39 -4.70 6.55
CA ILE A 278 13.82 -4.60 6.26
C ILE A 278 14.16 -5.64 5.21
N GLY A 279 14.64 -5.19 4.05
CA GLY A 279 14.88 -6.07 2.90
C GLY A 279 15.80 -5.46 1.86
N PRO A 280 16.08 -6.18 0.76
CA PRO A 280 16.78 -5.60 -0.38
C PRO A 280 15.92 -4.53 -1.06
N ARG A 281 16.54 -3.42 -1.44
CA ARG A 281 15.91 -2.25 -2.07
C ARG A 281 15.13 -2.56 -3.35
N GLU A 282 15.49 -3.64 -4.04
CA GLU A 282 14.82 -4.11 -5.25
C GLU A 282 13.37 -4.54 -4.99
N LEU A 283 12.99 -4.85 -3.74
CA LEU A 283 11.59 -5.10 -3.35
C LEU A 283 10.71 -3.88 -3.65
N ASP A 284 11.08 -2.70 -3.15
CA ASP A 284 10.32 -1.46 -3.36
C ASP A 284 10.38 -0.99 -4.81
N LEU A 285 11.56 -1.02 -5.43
CA LEU A 285 11.72 -0.62 -6.83
C LEU A 285 10.80 -1.44 -7.75
N SER A 286 10.81 -2.76 -7.57
CA SER A 286 10.03 -3.66 -8.42
C SER A 286 8.55 -3.63 -8.09
N TRP A 287 8.17 -3.31 -6.84
CA TRP A 287 6.79 -3.03 -6.48
C TRP A 287 6.24 -1.80 -7.22
N MET A 288 6.97 -0.68 -7.18
CA MET A 288 6.60 0.55 -7.90
C MET A 288 6.44 0.31 -9.40
N ILE A 289 7.42 -0.37 -10.00
CA ILE A 289 7.42 -0.70 -11.44
C ILE A 289 6.24 -1.63 -11.78
N PHE A 290 6.03 -2.69 -10.99
CA PHE A 290 5.01 -3.68 -11.27
C PHE A 290 3.60 -3.08 -11.16
N LEU A 291 3.29 -2.31 -10.11
CA LEU A 291 1.96 -1.73 -9.93
C LEU A 291 1.59 -0.76 -11.05
N HIS A 292 2.55 0.02 -11.55
CA HIS A 292 2.31 0.81 -12.75
C HIS A 292 2.07 -0.06 -13.98
N ARG A 293 2.90 -1.10 -14.21
CA ARG A 293 2.70 -2.04 -15.33
C ARG A 293 1.34 -2.75 -15.27
N PHE A 294 0.89 -3.13 -14.08
CA PHE A 294 -0.44 -3.69 -13.88
C PHE A 294 -1.54 -2.72 -14.33
N PHE A 295 -1.46 -1.44 -13.98
CA PHE A 295 -2.41 -0.43 -14.44
C PHE A 295 -2.29 -0.12 -15.94
N GLU A 296 -1.10 -0.25 -16.53
CA GLU A 296 -0.91 -0.18 -17.99
C GLU A 296 -1.58 -1.36 -18.69
N ASP A 297 -1.42 -2.59 -18.19
CA ASP A 297 -2.06 -3.78 -18.74
C ASP A 297 -3.60 -3.64 -18.69
N LEU A 298 -4.16 -3.11 -17.58
CA LEU A 298 -5.59 -2.82 -17.47
C LEU A 298 -6.07 -1.75 -18.47
N ALA A 299 -5.30 -0.68 -18.67
CA ALA A 299 -5.62 0.34 -19.66
C ALA A 299 -5.62 -0.26 -21.09
N GLY A 300 -4.65 -1.13 -21.40
CA GLY A 300 -4.59 -1.87 -22.66
C GLY A 300 -5.83 -2.74 -22.88
N MET A 301 -6.22 -3.54 -21.87
CA MET A 301 -7.44 -4.36 -21.92
C MET A 301 -8.71 -3.54 -22.12
N ALA A 302 -8.76 -2.31 -21.58
CA ALA A 302 -9.86 -1.37 -21.76
C ALA A 302 -9.81 -0.60 -23.09
N GLY A 303 -8.78 -0.80 -23.93
CA GLY A 303 -8.58 -0.06 -25.19
C GLY A 303 -8.19 1.41 -24.99
N LEU A 304 -7.66 1.75 -23.81
CA LEU A 304 -7.22 3.09 -23.45
C LEU A 304 -5.72 3.27 -23.78
N PRO A 305 -5.26 4.51 -24.00
CA PRO A 305 -3.86 4.77 -24.38
C PRO A 305 -2.87 4.48 -23.24
N GLY A 306 -3.32 4.47 -21.98
CA GLY A 306 -2.46 4.32 -20.81
C GLY A 306 -1.42 5.45 -20.68
N MET A 307 -0.32 5.14 -20.02
CA MET A 307 0.84 5.99 -19.79
C MET A 307 2.15 5.20 -20.04
N PRO A 308 2.38 4.65 -21.25
CA PRO A 308 3.43 3.64 -21.49
C PRO A 308 4.86 4.16 -21.28
N ASP A 309 5.05 5.48 -21.40
CA ASP A 309 6.33 6.18 -21.23
C ASP A 309 6.63 6.56 -19.76
N PHE A 310 5.73 6.25 -18.83
CA PHE A 310 5.84 6.57 -17.41
C PHE A 310 6.26 5.33 -16.60
N LEU A 311 6.98 5.55 -15.49
CA LEU A 311 7.49 4.53 -14.57
C LEU A 311 8.05 3.28 -15.27
N ARG A 312 8.72 3.47 -16.42
CA ARG A 312 9.38 2.38 -17.14
C ARG A 312 10.52 1.85 -16.28
N ARG A 313 10.73 0.54 -16.33
CA ARG A 313 11.77 -0.14 -15.53
C ARG A 313 13.13 0.53 -15.71
N GLU A 314 13.51 0.83 -16.96
CA GLU A 314 14.77 1.48 -17.30
C GLU A 314 14.88 2.90 -16.72
N ASP A 315 13.80 3.69 -16.72
CA ASP A 315 13.84 5.07 -16.25
C ASP A 315 13.87 5.16 -14.73
N VAL A 316 13.07 4.32 -14.06
CA VAL A 316 13.07 4.20 -12.58
C VAL A 316 14.45 3.79 -12.09
N THR A 317 15.03 2.76 -12.70
CA THR A 317 16.33 2.23 -12.27
C THR A 317 17.49 3.15 -12.63
N ALA A 318 17.44 3.85 -13.77
CA ALA A 318 18.42 4.86 -14.13
C ALA A 318 18.38 6.05 -13.16
N THR A 319 17.19 6.54 -12.82
CA THR A 319 17.00 7.62 -11.84
C THR A 319 17.50 7.19 -10.46
N TYR A 320 17.17 5.97 -10.03
CA TYR A 320 17.61 5.44 -8.75
C TYR A 320 19.14 5.30 -8.69
N MET A 321 19.76 4.83 -9.77
CA MET A 321 21.22 4.72 -9.88
C MET A 321 21.90 6.09 -9.87
N GLU A 322 21.31 7.10 -10.53
CA GLU A 322 21.79 8.48 -10.48
C GLU A 322 21.79 9.04 -9.05
N LEU A 323 20.71 8.82 -8.30
CA LEU A 323 20.52 9.37 -6.96
C LEU A 323 21.36 8.65 -5.88
N THR A 324 21.55 7.34 -6.03
CA THR A 324 22.13 6.49 -4.96
C THR A 324 23.50 5.91 -5.29
N GLY A 325 23.89 5.92 -6.57
CA GLY A 325 25.05 5.17 -7.07
C GLY A 325 24.83 3.65 -7.11
N HIS A 326 23.67 3.13 -6.70
CA HIS A 326 23.38 1.70 -6.69
C HIS A 326 22.78 1.24 -8.02
N ARG A 327 23.32 0.15 -8.56
CA ARG A 327 22.78 -0.51 -9.75
C ARG A 327 21.85 -1.65 -9.32
N ALA A 328 20.55 -1.48 -9.56
CA ALA A 328 19.56 -2.53 -9.32
C ALA A 328 19.88 -3.78 -10.17
N ALA A 329 19.74 -4.95 -9.55
CA ALA A 329 20.00 -6.26 -10.16
C ALA A 329 18.78 -7.18 -10.05
N ASP A 330 18.77 -8.28 -10.81
CA ASP A 330 17.76 -9.35 -10.72
C ASP A 330 16.29 -8.88 -10.80
N LEU A 331 16.05 -7.76 -11.49
CA LEU A 331 14.71 -7.14 -11.55
C LEU A 331 13.63 -8.04 -12.16
N ASP A 332 14.00 -9.00 -13.01
CA ASP A 332 13.05 -9.99 -13.53
C ASP A 332 12.48 -10.84 -12.39
N PHE A 333 13.34 -11.28 -11.45
CA PHE A 333 12.92 -11.99 -10.24
C PHE A 333 12.08 -11.08 -9.35
N TYR A 334 12.55 -9.88 -9.03
CA TYR A 334 11.86 -9.01 -8.07
C TYR A 334 10.52 -8.48 -8.61
N THR A 335 10.40 -8.25 -9.92
CA THR A 335 9.13 -7.84 -10.54
C THR A 335 8.15 -9.00 -10.59
N LEU A 336 8.60 -10.22 -10.91
CA LEU A 336 7.76 -11.42 -10.80
C LEU A 336 7.30 -11.62 -9.36
N TYR A 337 8.19 -11.44 -8.39
CA TYR A 337 7.85 -11.56 -6.98
C TYR A 337 6.86 -10.49 -6.53
N ALA A 338 6.98 -9.24 -7.01
CA ALA A 338 5.97 -8.21 -6.80
C ALA A 338 4.61 -8.61 -7.40
N ALA A 339 4.59 -9.15 -8.63
CA ALA A 339 3.39 -9.66 -9.28
C ALA A 339 2.72 -10.79 -8.50
N LEU A 340 3.53 -11.72 -7.97
CA LEU A 340 3.06 -12.82 -7.14
C LEU A 340 2.48 -12.32 -5.81
N ARG A 341 3.16 -11.40 -5.11
CA ARG A 341 2.66 -10.79 -3.88
C ARG A 341 1.32 -10.08 -4.12
N HIS A 342 1.23 -9.29 -5.19
CA HIS A 342 -0.02 -8.64 -5.58
C HIS A 342 -1.12 -9.66 -5.90
N ALA A 343 -0.79 -10.78 -6.56
CA ALA A 343 -1.74 -11.86 -6.82
C ALA A 343 -2.29 -12.48 -5.52
N VAL A 344 -1.46 -12.71 -4.50
CA VAL A 344 -1.93 -13.21 -3.19
C VAL A 344 -2.91 -12.23 -2.53
N ILE A 345 -2.61 -10.93 -2.56
CA ILE A 345 -3.47 -9.88 -1.99
C ILE A 345 -4.82 -9.84 -2.73
N MET A 346 -4.80 -9.76 -4.07
CA MET A 346 -6.03 -9.71 -4.88
C MET A 346 -6.86 -10.99 -4.75
N PHE A 347 -6.20 -12.15 -4.69
CA PHE A 347 -6.86 -13.42 -4.44
C PHE A 347 -7.59 -13.41 -3.09
N ARG A 348 -6.96 -12.87 -2.03
CA ARG A 348 -7.59 -12.72 -0.72
C ARG A 348 -8.77 -11.75 -0.75
N VAL A 349 -8.67 -10.63 -1.46
CA VAL A 349 -9.77 -9.68 -1.68
C VAL A 349 -10.95 -10.38 -2.36
N GLN A 350 -10.70 -11.18 -3.39
CA GLN A 350 -11.75 -11.89 -4.11
C GLN A 350 -12.37 -13.00 -3.24
N CYS A 351 -11.57 -13.75 -2.46
CA CYS A 351 -12.10 -14.70 -1.46
C CYS A 351 -13.05 -14.02 -0.46
N ARG A 352 -12.69 -12.80 -0.03
CA ARG A 352 -13.51 -11.99 0.88
C ARG A 352 -14.83 -11.58 0.20
N ALA A 353 -14.80 -11.09 -1.03
CA ALA A 353 -16.00 -10.75 -1.80
C ALA A 353 -16.94 -11.96 -1.97
N VAL A 354 -16.39 -13.14 -2.27
CA VAL A 354 -17.16 -14.39 -2.34
C VAL A 354 -17.79 -14.74 -1.00
N ALA A 355 -17.04 -14.65 0.10
CA ALA A 355 -17.55 -14.96 1.44
C ALA A 355 -18.70 -14.05 1.89
N PHE A 356 -18.72 -12.80 1.41
CA PHE A 356 -19.80 -11.85 1.66
C PHE A 356 -20.92 -11.88 0.59
N GLY A 357 -20.85 -12.79 -0.38
CA GLY A 357 -21.86 -12.94 -1.44
C GLY A 357 -21.86 -11.82 -2.48
N GLN A 358 -20.76 -11.08 -2.58
CA GLN A 358 -20.56 -9.96 -3.52
C GLN A 358 -19.95 -10.41 -4.84
N ALA A 359 -19.42 -11.63 -4.89
CA ALA A 359 -18.93 -12.25 -6.10
C ALA A 359 -19.21 -13.75 -6.09
N GLU A 360 -19.28 -14.37 -7.26
CA GLU A 360 -19.35 -15.81 -7.41
C GLU A 360 -17.95 -16.42 -7.44
N LEU A 361 -17.80 -17.60 -6.83
CA LEU A 361 -16.55 -18.36 -6.91
C LEU A 361 -16.42 -18.97 -8.32
N PRO A 362 -15.39 -18.61 -9.12
CA PRO A 362 -15.20 -19.21 -10.43
C PRO A 362 -14.84 -20.70 -10.32
N ALA A 363 -15.09 -21.46 -11.40
CA ALA A 363 -14.72 -22.86 -11.48
C ALA A 363 -13.20 -23.09 -11.42
N ASN A 364 -12.44 -22.13 -11.97
CA ASN A 364 -10.99 -22.08 -11.84
C ASN A 364 -10.60 -20.93 -10.89
N PRO A 365 -10.06 -21.21 -9.69
CA PRO A 365 -9.62 -20.18 -8.76
C PRO A 365 -8.62 -19.18 -9.34
N ASP A 366 -7.79 -19.57 -10.31
CA ASP A 366 -6.82 -18.67 -10.93
C ASP A 366 -7.50 -17.49 -11.67
N GLU A 367 -8.79 -17.59 -12.02
CA GLU A 367 -9.59 -16.49 -12.59
C GLU A 367 -9.84 -15.35 -11.60
N MET A 368 -9.59 -15.57 -10.30
CA MET A 368 -9.65 -14.52 -9.27
C MET A 368 -8.42 -13.60 -9.30
N ILE A 369 -7.40 -13.93 -10.10
CA ILE A 369 -6.19 -13.11 -10.26
C ILE A 369 -6.35 -12.26 -11.51
N LEU A 370 -6.57 -10.95 -11.34
CA LEU A 370 -6.84 -10.06 -12.46
C LEU A 370 -5.70 -10.04 -13.50
N HIS A 371 -4.45 -10.08 -13.03
CA HIS A 371 -3.24 -10.14 -13.86
C HIS A 371 -2.70 -11.57 -14.08
N ARG A 372 -3.58 -12.57 -14.10
CA ARG A 372 -3.22 -13.98 -14.30
C ARG A 372 -2.30 -14.20 -15.51
N ALA A 373 -2.69 -13.70 -16.68
CA ALA A 373 -1.94 -13.89 -17.92
C ALA A 373 -0.53 -13.27 -17.83
N THR A 374 -0.41 -12.10 -17.18
CA THR A 374 0.87 -11.44 -16.90
C THR A 374 1.75 -12.30 -15.99
N LEU A 375 1.20 -12.86 -14.91
CA LEU A 375 1.94 -13.73 -13.99
C LEU A 375 2.37 -15.06 -14.67
N GLU A 376 1.51 -15.66 -15.48
CA GLU A 376 1.86 -16.84 -16.30
C GLU A 376 3.02 -16.53 -17.26
N ALA A 377 2.93 -15.42 -18.00
CA ALA A 377 3.98 -14.99 -18.92
C ALA A 377 5.31 -14.68 -18.22
N MET A 378 5.27 -14.14 -17.00
CA MET A 378 6.48 -13.91 -16.19
C MET A 378 7.12 -15.24 -15.77
N LEU A 379 6.32 -16.22 -15.30
CA LEU A 379 6.80 -17.55 -14.92
C LEU A 379 7.33 -18.35 -16.11
N ASP A 380 6.81 -18.10 -17.31
CA ASP A 380 7.27 -18.72 -18.56
C ASP A 380 8.48 -17.98 -19.17
N GLY A 381 8.91 -16.85 -18.60
CA GLY A 381 10.04 -16.06 -19.08
C GLY A 381 9.76 -15.31 -20.39
N THR A 382 8.48 -15.12 -20.77
CA THR A 382 8.08 -14.50 -22.04
C THR A 382 7.66 -13.03 -21.87
N TYR A 383 7.26 -12.61 -20.67
CA TYR A 383 6.69 -11.29 -20.39
C TYR A 383 7.56 -10.11 -20.87
N TRP A 384 8.82 -10.02 -20.46
CA TRP A 384 9.64 -8.86 -20.81
C TRP A 384 9.93 -8.74 -22.30
N SER A 385 10.01 -9.87 -22.99
CA SER A 385 10.17 -9.86 -24.45
C SER A 385 8.92 -9.33 -25.16
N SER A 386 7.71 -9.69 -24.69
CA SER A 386 6.45 -9.21 -25.27
C SER A 386 6.21 -7.71 -25.00
N VAL A 387 6.62 -7.22 -23.83
CA VAL A 387 6.60 -5.78 -23.51
C VAL A 387 7.52 -5.01 -24.46
N ALA A 388 8.74 -5.49 -24.69
CA ALA A 388 9.70 -4.83 -25.58
C ALA A 388 9.23 -4.76 -27.05
N THR A 389 8.47 -5.76 -27.51
CA THR A 389 7.91 -5.81 -28.87
C THR A 389 6.57 -5.10 -29.00
N GLY A 390 6.00 -4.58 -27.91
CA GLY A 390 4.67 -3.97 -27.90
C GLY A 390 3.52 -4.94 -28.18
N SER A 391 3.77 -6.25 -28.06
CA SER A 391 2.81 -7.32 -28.33
C SER A 391 2.08 -7.79 -27.08
N ALA A 392 2.37 -7.21 -25.92
CA ALA A 392 1.61 -7.37 -24.68
C ALA A 392 0.30 -6.55 -24.66
N ARG A 393 -0.07 -5.92 -25.78
CA ARG A 393 -1.27 -5.07 -25.93
C ARG A 393 -2.53 -5.85 -26.20
#